data_AF-A0A815YJX1-F1
#
_entry.id   AF-A0A815YJX1-F1
#
_cell.length_a   1.000
_cell.length_b   1.000
_cell.length_c   1.000
_cell.angle_alpha   90.00
_cell.angle_beta   90.00
_cell.angle_gamma   90.00
#
_symmetry.space_group_name_H-M   'P 1'
#
loop_
_entity.id
_entity.type
_entity.pdbx_description
1 polymer ?
#
loop_
_entity_poly.entity_id
_entity_poly.type
_entity_poly.pdbx_seq_one_letter_code
_entity_poly.pdbx_strand_id
1 'polypeptide(L)'
;MTETEMNTCSFTFISIRTGLPVHVFGVNRTWEYLKEEFYRKGADIPDAKYYETFGPGPEIFAVADNTVYYHHENVWIPYTSAFNISYGIMKIDE
;
A
#
# COMPACT_ATOMS: atom_id res chain seq x y z
N MET A 1 -28.50 1.13 7.19
CA MET A 1 -27.36 0.57 6.44
C MET A 1 -26.31 1.66 6.49
N THR A 2 -25.23 1.44 7.23
CA THR A 2 -24.10 2.39 7.32
C THR A 2 -23.16 2.08 6.16
N GLU A 3 -23.00 3.04 5.25
CA GLU A 3 -22.09 2.91 4.10
C GLU A 3 -20.68 3.27 4.60
N THR A 4 -19.77 2.30 4.65
CA THR A 4 -18.38 2.54 5.07
C THR A 4 -17.54 2.85 3.83
N GLU A 5 -17.01 4.07 3.76
CA GLU A 5 -16.10 4.50 2.69
C GLU A 5 -14.64 4.23 3.09
N MET A 6 -13.93 3.47 2.26
CA MET A 6 -12.51 3.19 2.41
C MET A 6 -11.71 3.86 1.30
N ASN A 7 -10.69 4.66 1.68
CA ASN A 7 -9.74 5.20 0.72
C ASN A 7 -8.88 4.05 0.14
N THR A 8 -8.61 4.11 -1.17
CA THR A 8 -7.81 3.11 -1.86
C THR A 8 -6.66 3.77 -2.61
N CYS A 9 -5.61 2.99 -2.86
CA CYS A 9 -4.51 3.40 -3.71
C CYS A 9 -4.10 2.22 -4.59
N SER A 10 -3.70 2.50 -5.81
CA SER A 10 -3.07 1.53 -6.67
C SER A 10 -1.84 2.09 -7.35
N PHE A 11 -0.93 1.21 -7.73
CA PHE A 11 0.24 1.55 -8.52
C PHE A 11 0.62 0.38 -9.43
N THR A 12 1.47 0.64 -10.41
CA THR A 12 2.00 -0.39 -11.31
C THR A 12 3.52 -0.43 -11.19
N PHE A 13 4.11 -1.62 -11.33
CA PHE A 13 5.55 -1.79 -11.47
C PHE A 13 5.87 -2.83 -12.56
N ILE A 14 7.11 -2.86 -13.05
CA ILE A 14 7.58 -3.92 -13.96
C ILE A 14 8.16 -5.07 -13.13
N SER A 15 7.56 -6.25 -13.23
CA SER A 15 8.03 -7.44 -12.52
C SER A 15 9.39 -7.87 -13.05
N ILE A 16 10.39 -8.00 -12.16
CA ILE A 16 11.72 -8.52 -12.53
C ILE A 16 11.68 -9.98 -12.98
N ARG A 17 10.68 -10.75 -12.54
CA ARG A 17 10.56 -12.18 -12.86
C ARG A 17 9.98 -12.40 -14.25
N THR A 18 9.01 -11.56 -14.64
CA THR A 18 8.22 -11.77 -15.87
C THR A 18 8.47 -10.70 -16.93
N GLY A 19 9.08 -9.57 -16.57
CA GLY A 19 9.24 -8.40 -17.45
C GLY A 19 7.91 -7.68 -17.79
N LEU A 20 6.81 -8.09 -17.17
CA LEU A 20 5.47 -7.56 -17.46
C LEU A 20 5.02 -6.55 -16.40
N PRO A 21 4.16 -5.58 -16.76
CA PRO A 21 3.50 -4.71 -15.80
C PRO A 21 2.63 -5.50 -14.83
N VAL A 22 2.76 -5.21 -13.55
CA VAL A 22 1.94 -5.76 -12.46
C VAL A 22 1.24 -4.62 -11.77
N HIS A 23 -0.08 -4.73 -11.63
CA HIS A 23 -0.91 -3.76 -10.93
C HIS A 23 -1.12 -4.20 -9.47
N VAL A 24 -0.83 -3.29 -8.56
CA VAL A 24 -0.98 -3.47 -7.11
C VAL A 24 -2.14 -2.60 -6.65
N PHE A 25 -3.05 -3.17 -5.90
CA PHE A 25 -4.18 -2.46 -5.30
C PHE A 25 -4.08 -2.58 -3.77
N GLY A 26 -4.36 -1.50 -3.07
CA GLY A 26 -4.38 -1.49 -1.62
C GLY A 26 -5.48 -0.63 -1.03
N VAL A 27 -5.90 -1.02 0.16
CA VAL A 27 -6.93 -0.33 0.95
C VAL A 27 -6.27 0.37 2.13
N ASN A 28 -6.65 1.62 2.35
CA ASN A 28 -6.03 2.44 3.38
C ASN A 28 -6.30 1.87 4.78
N ARG A 29 -5.24 1.85 5.58
CA ARG A 29 -5.24 1.46 7.00
C ARG A 29 -4.34 2.40 7.78
N THR A 30 -4.47 2.40 9.11
CA THR A 30 -3.49 3.05 9.98
C THR A 30 -2.24 2.19 10.09
N TRP A 31 -1.09 2.81 10.38
CA TRP A 31 0.14 2.05 10.59
C TRP A 31 0.05 1.17 11.83
N GLU A 32 -0.63 1.63 12.87
CA GLU A 32 -0.91 0.89 14.11
C GLU A 32 -1.62 -0.43 13.82
N TYR A 33 -2.70 -0.38 13.04
CA TYR A 33 -3.44 -1.56 12.64
C TYR A 33 -2.55 -2.56 11.87
N LEU A 34 -1.78 -2.06 10.89
CA LEU A 34 -0.92 -2.91 10.07
C LEU A 34 0.24 -3.53 10.86
N LYS A 35 0.80 -2.82 11.84
CA LYS A 35 1.82 -3.36 12.75
C LYS A 35 1.27 -4.54 13.54
N GLU A 36 0.06 -4.40 14.08
CA GLU A 36 -0.60 -5.43 14.88
C GLU A 36 -0.96 -6.64 14.02
N GLU A 37 -1.63 -6.42 12.88
CA GLU A 37 -2.12 -7.50 12.00
C GLU A 37 -0.97 -8.32 11.40
N PHE A 38 0.10 -7.65 10.95
CA PHE A 38 1.21 -8.29 10.24
C PHE A 38 2.49 -8.45 11.08
N TYR A 39 2.39 -8.25 12.40
CA TYR A 39 3.50 -8.35 13.37
C TYR A 39 4.75 -7.55 12.95
N ARG A 40 4.56 -6.38 12.34
CA ARG A 40 5.64 -5.53 11.84
C ARG A 40 6.24 -4.67 12.95
N LYS A 41 7.54 -4.39 12.84
CA LYS A 41 8.25 -3.40 13.66
C LYS A 41 8.76 -2.27 12.76
N GLY A 42 9.27 -1.22 13.38
CA GLY A 42 9.80 -0.05 12.68
C GLY A 42 8.93 1.19 12.86
N ALA A 43 9.52 2.35 12.54
CA ALA A 43 8.84 3.63 12.64
C ALA A 43 7.86 3.83 11.48
N ASP A 44 6.85 4.67 11.72
CA ASP A 44 6.09 5.30 10.66
C ASP A 44 6.99 6.21 9.79
N ILE A 45 6.56 6.41 8.56
CA ILE A 45 7.01 7.50 7.70
C ILE A 45 6.13 8.72 8.01
N PRO A 46 6.71 9.90 8.32
CA PRO A 46 5.95 11.12 8.50
C PRO A 46 5.05 11.43 7.29
N ASP A 47 3.80 11.84 7.56
CA ASP A 47 2.79 12.24 6.57
C ASP A 47 2.41 11.17 5.52
N ALA A 48 2.78 9.92 5.74
CA ALA A 48 2.47 8.83 4.83
C ALA A 48 1.05 8.28 5.01
N LYS A 49 0.48 7.81 3.90
CA LYS A 49 -0.72 6.96 3.91
C LYS A 49 -0.30 5.50 3.74
N TYR A 50 -0.85 4.61 4.57
CA TYR A 50 -0.52 3.18 4.56
C TYR A 50 -1.65 2.37 3.95
N TYR A 51 -1.27 1.28 3.28
CA TYR A 51 -2.18 0.45 2.53
C TYR A 51 -1.87 -1.03 2.75
N GLU A 52 -2.91 -1.79 3.06
CA GLU A 52 -2.90 -3.25 2.98
C GLU A 52 -3.09 -3.66 1.52
N THR A 53 -2.22 -4.49 0.99
CA THR A 53 -2.27 -4.90 -0.42
C THR A 53 -3.23 -6.07 -0.63
N PHE A 54 -4.07 -5.97 -1.65
CA PHE A 54 -4.88 -7.08 -2.14
C PHE A 54 -4.41 -7.44 -3.55
N GLY A 55 -3.69 -8.55 -3.65
CA GLY A 55 -3.18 -9.07 -4.92
C GLY A 55 -1.65 -9.10 -4.99
N PRO A 56 -1.07 -9.10 -6.20
CA PRO A 56 0.37 -9.23 -6.36
C PRO A 56 1.08 -7.96 -5.89
N GLY A 57 2.15 -8.11 -5.12
CA GLY A 57 2.92 -6.96 -4.62
C GLY A 57 3.49 -7.20 -3.22
N PRO A 58 4.02 -6.15 -2.58
CA PRO A 58 4.37 -6.20 -1.17
C PRO A 58 3.09 -6.31 -0.34
N GLU A 59 3.13 -7.04 0.76
CA GLU A 59 1.99 -7.19 1.67
C GLU A 59 1.44 -5.85 2.16
N ILE A 60 2.35 -4.89 2.40
CA ILE A 60 2.04 -3.53 2.84
C ILE A 60 2.85 -2.55 2.01
N PHE A 61 2.22 -1.44 1.62
CA PHE A 61 2.93 -0.29 1.09
C PHE A 61 2.46 1.02 1.74
N ALA A 62 3.33 2.02 1.67
CA ALA A 62 3.03 3.38 2.08
C ALA A 62 3.26 4.34 0.91
N VAL A 63 2.56 5.47 0.91
CA VAL A 63 2.78 6.54 -0.05
C VAL A 63 3.04 7.84 0.71
N ALA A 64 4.20 8.45 0.45
CA ALA A 64 4.61 9.75 0.98
C ALA A 64 5.32 10.52 -0.13
N ASP A 65 4.99 11.80 -0.31
CA ASP A 65 5.59 12.67 -1.35
C ASP A 65 5.61 12.03 -2.75
N ASN A 66 4.49 11.44 -3.17
CA ASN A 66 4.35 10.69 -4.43
C ASN A 66 5.34 9.53 -4.62
N THR A 67 5.99 9.08 -3.55
CA THR A 67 6.88 7.92 -3.55
C THR A 67 6.19 6.76 -2.86
N VAL A 68 6.18 5.61 -3.53
CA VAL A 68 5.71 4.35 -2.93
C VAL A 68 6.86 3.73 -2.14
N TYR A 69 6.56 3.25 -0.94
CA TYR A 69 7.47 2.49 -0.09
C TYR A 69 6.87 1.12 0.18
N TYR A 70 7.68 0.07 0.18
CA TYR A 70 7.26 -1.24 0.67
C TYR A 70 7.93 -1.54 2.00
N HIS A 71 7.24 -2.30 2.85
CA HIS A 71 7.79 -2.72 4.14
C HIS A 71 8.56 -4.03 4.00
N HIS A 72 9.81 -4.05 4.46
CA HIS A 72 10.66 -5.24 4.45
C HIS A 72 11.57 -5.23 5.66
N GLU A 73 11.65 -6.34 6.41
CA GLU A 73 12.54 -6.49 7.57
C GLU A 73 12.52 -5.30 8.56
N ASN A 74 11.33 -4.75 8.83
CA ASN A 74 11.13 -3.61 9.75
C ASN A 74 11.66 -2.26 9.27
N VAL A 75 11.95 -2.13 7.97
CA VAL A 75 12.31 -0.88 7.32
C VAL A 75 11.41 -0.58 6.13
N TRP A 76 11.22 0.71 5.87
CA TRP A 76 10.54 1.20 4.67
C TRP A 76 11.55 1.41 3.55
N ILE A 77 11.34 0.76 2.42
CA ILE A 77 12.23 0.82 1.26
C ILE A 77 11.49 1.49 0.10
N PRO A 78 12.09 2.51 -0.55
CA PRO A 78 11.49 3.12 -1.74
C PRO A 78 11.30 2.10 -2.86
N TYR A 79 10.08 2.06 -3.40
CA TYR A 79 9.73 1.26 -4.57
C TYR A 79 9.97 2.09 -5.84
N THR A 80 11.23 2.18 -6.27
CA THR A 80 11.67 3.08 -7.36
C THR A 80 11.07 2.75 -8.73
N SER A 81 10.59 1.53 -8.94
CA SER A 81 9.92 1.12 -10.18
C SER A 81 8.40 1.26 -10.14
N ALA A 82 7.83 1.85 -9.08
CA ALA A 82 6.42 2.16 -9.02
C ALA A 82 6.07 3.38 -9.90
N PHE A 83 4.99 3.27 -10.66
CA PHE A 83 4.44 4.33 -11.51
C PHE A 83 2.90 4.22 -11.59
N ASN A 84 2.25 5.19 -12.23
CA ASN A 84 0.78 5.27 -12.36
C ASN A 84 0.04 5.18 -11.01
N ILE A 85 0.53 5.91 -10.00
CA ILE A 85 -0.09 5.96 -8.67
C ILE A 85 -1.47 6.63 -8.80
N SER A 86 -2.51 5.92 -8.38
CA SER A 86 -3.90 6.35 -8.50
C SER A 86 -4.61 6.19 -7.15
N TYR A 87 -5.49 7.14 -6.82
CA TYR A 87 -6.26 7.14 -5.58
C TYR A 87 -7.75 6.99 -5.87
N GLY A 88 -8.46 6.30 -4.98
CA GLY A 88 -9.89 6.07 -5.13
C GLY A 88 -10.61 5.91 -3.79
N ILE A 89 -11.92 5.65 -3.88
CA ILE A 89 -12.78 5.34 -2.75
C ILE A 89 -13.54 4.05 -3.09
N MET A 90 -13.51 3.09 -2.17
CA MET A 90 -14.32 1.89 -2.19
C MET A 90 -15.44 2.05 -1.18
N LYS A 91 -16.67 1.76 -1.59
CA LYS A 91 -17.82 1.77 -0.71
C LYS A 91 -18.19 0.33 -0.36
N ILE A 92 -18.39 0.07 0.92
CA ILE A 92 -18.77 -1.24 1.42
C ILE A 92 -20.14 -1.08 2.09
N ASP A 93 -21.12 -1.82 1.59
CA ASP A 93 -22.44 -1.93 2.20
C ASP A 93 -22.36 -2.92 3.38
N GLU A 94 -22.66 -2.44 4.60
CA GLU A 94 -22.84 -3.26 5.81
C GLU A 94 -24.31 -3.68 6.03
#